data_AF-A0A8H3DF71-F1
#
_entry.id   AF-A0A8H3DF71-F1
#
_cell.length_a   1.000
_cell.length_b   1.000
_cell.length_c   1.000
_cell.angle_alpha   90.00
_cell.angle_beta   90.00
_cell.angle_gamma   90.00
#
_symmetry.space_group_name_H-M   'P 1'
#
loop_
_entity.id
_entity.type
_entity.pdbx_description
1 polymer ?
#
loop_
_entity_poly.entity_id
_entity_poly.type
_entity_poly.pdbx_seq_one_letter_code
_entity_poly.pdbx_strand_id
1 'polypeptide(L)'
;MTDQGEFNYVHRAGRNKKRRKNGPAIPISFADSLRTTREGLVSSGWWGTYRGSPTKSAESRAQLCVLLDLCAELAIIGTNIEVFDPAFEEQDISALHDLGLRVLKENKKGAHVIDTPTLVYMPHCGIGLYERFLRANWSGEGMGRIILVANDMAAYVER
;
A
#
# COMPACT_ATOMS: atom_id res chain seq x y z
N MET A 1 -6.27 0.54 27.08
CA MET A 1 -6.94 1.75 26.56
C MET A 1 -6.57 1.84 25.10
N THR A 2 -7.43 1.33 24.23
CA THR A 2 -7.28 1.42 22.77
C THR A 2 -7.61 2.85 22.37
N ASP A 3 -6.59 3.63 22.05
CA ASP A 3 -6.75 4.93 21.40
C ASP A 3 -7.27 4.65 19.99
N GLN A 4 -8.60 4.66 19.85
CA GLN A 4 -9.25 4.56 18.54
C GLN A 4 -9.03 5.90 17.84
N GLY A 5 -7.86 6.06 17.22
CA GLY A 5 -7.53 7.27 16.47
C GLY A 5 -8.66 7.63 15.51
N GLU A 6 -9.23 8.81 15.68
CA GLU A 6 -10.25 9.35 14.80
C GLU A 6 -9.57 9.94 13.54
N PHE A 7 -9.93 9.46 12.36
CA PHE A 7 -9.36 9.87 11.08
C PHE A 7 -10.35 10.73 10.30
N ASN A 8 -9.87 11.86 9.78
CA ASN A 8 -10.66 12.69 8.88
C ASN A 8 -10.66 12.08 7.47
N TYR A 9 -11.70 11.32 7.13
CA TYR A 9 -11.87 10.81 5.78
C TYR A 9 -12.59 11.83 4.88
N VAL A 10 -11.93 12.21 3.78
CA VAL A 10 -12.55 13.02 2.72
C VAL A 10 -12.67 12.17 1.46
N HIS A 11 -13.90 11.80 1.11
CA HIS A 11 -14.19 11.07 -0.11
C HIS A 11 -13.94 11.96 -1.35
N ARG A 12 -12.89 11.64 -2.12
CA ARG A 12 -12.65 12.25 -3.44
C ARG A 12 -13.32 11.42 -4.53
N ALA A 13 -14.66 11.41 -4.56
CA ALA A 13 -15.37 10.92 -5.74
C ALA A 13 -14.93 11.73 -6.98
N GLY A 14 -14.74 11.02 -8.10
CA GLY A 14 -14.26 11.55 -9.36
C GLY A 14 -14.89 12.88 -9.79
N ARG A 15 -14.07 13.70 -10.46
CA ARG A 15 -14.37 15.03 -10.97
C ARG A 15 -15.77 15.12 -11.57
N ASN A 16 -16.67 15.80 -10.86
CA ASN A 16 -17.69 16.61 -11.50
C ASN A 16 -17.57 18.02 -10.92
N LYS A 17 -17.31 19.03 -11.78
CA LYS A 17 -17.06 20.44 -11.46
C LYS A 17 -18.30 21.17 -10.86
N LYS A 18 -19.10 20.51 -10.02
CA LYS A 18 -20.02 21.18 -9.10
C LYS A 18 -19.37 21.19 -7.74
N ARG A 19 -18.90 22.38 -7.37
CA ARG A 19 -18.35 22.78 -6.07
C ARG A 19 -19.30 22.32 -4.95
N ARG A 20 -19.17 21.07 -4.51
CA ARG A 20 -19.84 20.57 -3.29
C ARG A 20 -19.24 21.38 -2.14
N LYS A 21 -20.11 22.05 -1.38
CA LYS A 21 -19.70 22.76 -0.16
C LYS A 21 -19.06 21.72 0.76
N ASN A 22 -17.78 21.90 1.09
CA ASN A 22 -17.09 21.10 2.10
C ASN A 22 -17.78 21.35 3.44
N GLY A 23 -18.72 20.48 3.82
CA GLY A 23 -19.12 20.35 5.23
C GLY A 23 -17.91 19.86 6.04
N PRO A 24 -17.90 20.06 7.37
CA PRO A 24 -16.85 19.52 8.21
C PRO A 24 -16.75 18.00 7.98
N ALA A 25 -15.53 17.50 7.76
CA ALA A 25 -15.29 16.07 7.66
C ALA A 25 -15.69 15.43 9.00
N ILE A 26 -16.51 14.40 8.96
CA ILE A 26 -16.85 13.63 10.16
C ILE A 26 -15.67 12.69 10.40
N PRO A 27 -15.01 12.75 11.57
CA PRO A 27 -13.97 11.79 11.90
C PRO A 27 -14.56 10.38 11.98
N ILE A 28 -13.87 9.40 11.39
CA ILE A 28 -14.24 7.98 11.42
C ILE A 28 -13.02 7.13 11.78
N SER A 29 -13.24 5.89 12.22
CA SER A 29 -12.11 4.99 12.51
C SER A 29 -11.31 4.65 11.25
N PHE A 30 -10.05 4.21 11.42
CA PHE A 30 -9.24 3.75 10.28
C PHE A 30 -9.90 2.60 9.53
N ALA A 31 -10.49 1.66 10.28
CA ALA A 31 -11.18 0.50 9.72
C ALA A 31 -12.39 0.91 8.86
N ASP A 32 -13.19 1.87 9.32
CA ASP A 32 -14.32 2.39 8.55
C ASP A 32 -13.88 3.18 7.32
N SER A 33 -12.79 3.95 7.44
CA SER A 33 -12.16 4.65 6.32
C SER A 33 -11.63 3.69 5.26
N LEU A 34 -11.03 2.58 5.68
CA LEU A 34 -10.56 1.51 4.79
C LEU A 34 -11.73 0.82 4.09
N ARG A 35 -12.79 0.45 4.84
CA ARG A 35 -14.01 -0.14 4.27
C ARG A 35 -14.65 0.77 3.21
N THR A 36 -14.78 2.05 3.53
CA THR A 36 -15.34 3.05 2.60
C THR A 36 -14.47 3.20 1.36
N THR A 37 -13.15 3.16 1.52
CA THR A 37 -12.21 3.20 0.38
C THR A 37 -12.38 1.96 -0.50
N ARG A 38 -12.47 0.76 0.10
CA ARG A 38 -12.69 -0.50 -0.60
C ARG A 38 -13.98 -0.49 -1.41
N GLU A 39 -15.10 -0.02 -0.83
CA GLU A 39 -16.37 0.14 -1.54
C GLU A 39 -16.25 1.14 -2.71
N GLY A 40 -15.50 2.23 -2.52
CA GLY A 40 -15.27 3.26 -3.53
C GLY A 40 -14.35 2.84 -4.68
N LEU A 41 -13.44 1.87 -4.48
CA LEU A 41 -12.51 1.38 -5.52
C LEU A 41 -13.23 0.78 -6.72
N VAL A 42 -14.42 0.22 -6.51
CA VAL A 42 -15.25 -0.37 -7.57
C VAL A 42 -15.84 0.70 -8.51
N SER A 43 -15.78 1.99 -8.13
CA SER A 43 -16.59 3.06 -8.75
C SER A 43 -15.83 4.18 -9.47
N SER A 44 -14.49 4.24 -9.42
CA SER A 44 -13.75 5.31 -10.13
C SER A 44 -12.34 4.94 -10.59
N GLY A 45 -11.91 5.51 -11.71
CA GLY A 45 -10.55 5.35 -12.27
C GLY A 45 -9.50 6.12 -11.46
N TRP A 46 -8.97 5.46 -10.43
CA TRP A 46 -7.98 5.98 -9.48
C TRP A 46 -6.55 5.78 -10.00
N TRP A 47 -6.07 6.63 -10.92
CA TRP A 47 -4.63 6.73 -11.20
C TRP A 47 -4.18 8.19 -11.28
N GLY A 48 -3.39 8.61 -10.28
CA GLY A 48 -2.84 9.96 -10.17
C GLY A 48 -1.83 10.09 -9.02
N THR A 49 -0.80 10.89 -9.27
CA THR A 49 0.49 11.06 -8.56
C THR A 49 0.54 10.68 -7.08
N TYR A 50 1.37 9.68 -6.77
CA TYR A 50 1.39 8.91 -5.52
C TYR A 50 2.52 9.33 -4.56
N ARG A 51 2.20 9.37 -3.26
CA ARG A 51 3.13 9.20 -2.13
C ARG A 51 2.33 9.08 -0.82
N GLY A 52 2.73 8.17 0.06
CA GLY A 52 2.65 8.42 1.50
C GLY A 52 1.84 7.45 2.36
N SER A 53 1.48 7.97 3.52
CA SER A 53 0.87 7.34 4.69
C SER A 53 -0.60 6.92 4.46
N PRO A 54 -1.00 5.65 4.73
CA PRO A 54 -2.39 5.21 4.63
C PRO A 54 -3.36 6.00 5.52
N THR A 55 -2.92 6.54 6.64
CA THR A 55 -3.81 7.39 7.46
C THR A 55 -4.07 8.76 6.83
N LYS A 56 -3.18 9.24 5.94
CA LYS A 56 -3.24 10.58 5.35
C LYS A 56 -3.63 10.64 3.86
N SER A 57 -3.38 9.59 3.09
CA SER A 57 -3.64 9.54 1.64
C SER A 57 -4.69 8.50 1.27
N ALA A 58 -5.67 8.90 0.45
CA ALA A 58 -6.68 7.99 -0.10
C ALA A 58 -6.05 7.00 -1.08
N GLU A 59 -5.04 7.44 -1.81
CA GLU A 59 -4.26 6.65 -2.77
C GLU A 59 -3.44 5.56 -2.04
N SER A 60 -2.80 5.89 -0.92
CA SER A 60 -2.10 4.90 -0.10
C SER A 60 -3.05 3.91 0.58
N ARG A 61 -4.25 4.35 0.99
CA ARG A 61 -5.31 3.42 1.45
C ARG A 61 -5.80 2.52 0.34
N ALA A 62 -5.93 3.03 -0.88
CA ALA A 62 -6.32 2.23 -2.03
C ALA A 62 -5.29 1.13 -2.31
N GLN A 63 -3.99 1.45 -2.30
CA GLN A 63 -2.93 0.46 -2.44
C GLN A 63 -2.99 -0.60 -1.32
N LEU A 64 -3.21 -0.16 -0.07
CA LEU A 64 -3.38 -1.08 1.06
C LEU A 64 -4.61 -1.99 0.87
N CYS A 65 -5.74 -1.47 0.39
CA CYS A 65 -6.93 -2.28 0.09
C CYS A 65 -6.60 -3.35 -0.96
N VAL A 66 -5.94 -2.97 -2.05
CA VAL A 66 -5.55 -3.92 -3.12
C VAL A 66 -4.61 -5.00 -2.57
N LEU A 67 -3.63 -4.64 -1.74
CA LEU A 67 -2.75 -5.60 -1.09
C LEU A 67 -3.55 -6.61 -0.24
N LEU A 68 -4.45 -6.10 0.61
CA LEU A 68 -5.26 -6.94 1.49
C LEU A 68 -6.21 -7.86 0.70
N ASP A 69 -6.84 -7.36 -0.36
CA ASP A 69 -7.69 -8.14 -1.25
C ASP A 69 -6.88 -9.22 -1.98
N LEU A 70 -5.69 -8.88 -2.48
CA LEU A 70 -4.79 -9.84 -3.14
C LEU A 70 -4.36 -10.95 -2.18
N CYS A 71 -4.03 -10.60 -0.93
CA CYS A 71 -3.71 -11.59 0.10
C CYS A 71 -4.90 -12.52 0.40
N ALA A 72 -6.12 -11.97 0.46
CA ALA A 72 -7.33 -12.77 0.68
C ALA A 72 -7.61 -13.73 -0.48
N GLU A 73 -7.57 -13.22 -1.73
CA GLU A 73 -7.86 -13.99 -2.95
C GLU A 73 -6.84 -15.11 -3.19
N LEU A 74 -5.56 -14.85 -2.92
CA LEU A 74 -4.49 -15.85 -3.09
C LEU A 74 -4.41 -16.85 -1.93
N ALA A 75 -5.36 -16.81 -1.00
CA ALA A 75 -5.34 -17.61 0.22
C ALA A 75 -3.98 -17.54 0.94
N ILE A 76 -3.38 -16.35 0.98
CA ILE A 76 -2.18 -15.99 1.74
C ILE A 76 -2.63 -15.86 3.23
N ILE A 77 -3.25 -16.93 3.75
CA ILE A 77 -3.89 -17.00 5.06
C ILE A 77 -2.82 -17.41 6.08
N GLY A 78 -2.64 -16.59 7.12
CA GLY A 78 -1.69 -16.87 8.21
C GLY A 78 -0.21 -16.60 7.87
N THR A 79 0.07 -15.96 6.74
CA THR A 79 1.44 -15.61 6.33
C THR A 79 1.93 -14.33 7.00
N ASN A 80 3.24 -14.21 7.16
CA ASN A 80 3.90 -12.98 7.58
C ASN A 80 3.79 -11.89 6.50
N ILE A 81 2.70 -11.12 6.49
CA ILE A 81 2.61 -9.94 5.64
C ILE A 81 3.46 -8.84 6.27
N GLU A 82 4.55 -8.51 5.60
CA GLU A 82 5.49 -7.48 6.02
C GLU A 82 5.30 -6.22 5.19
N VAL A 83 5.18 -5.07 5.86
CA VAL A 83 4.99 -3.77 5.22
C VAL A 83 6.05 -2.77 5.69
N PHE A 84 6.48 -1.91 4.78
CA PHE A 84 7.42 -0.83 5.07
C PHE A 84 7.21 0.34 4.11
N ASP A 85 7.13 1.55 4.66
CA ASP A 85 7.32 2.79 3.92
C ASP A 85 8.01 3.79 4.86
N PRO A 86 9.06 4.53 4.41
CA PRO A 86 9.70 5.54 5.23
C PRO A 86 8.76 6.71 5.62
N ALA A 87 7.59 6.84 4.99
CA ALA A 87 6.58 7.83 5.31
C ALA A 87 5.58 7.38 6.38
N PHE A 88 5.68 6.14 6.90
CA PHE A 88 4.83 5.69 8.00
C PHE A 88 5.11 6.48 9.27
N GLU A 89 4.05 6.99 9.88
CA GLU A 89 4.06 7.63 11.19
C GLU A 89 3.48 6.67 12.25
N GLU A 90 3.58 7.01 13.53
CA GLU A 90 3.11 6.15 14.63
C GLU A 90 1.64 5.73 14.48
N GLN A 91 0.80 6.63 13.96
CA GLN A 91 -0.61 6.35 13.67
C GLN A 91 -0.78 5.31 12.56
N ASP A 92 0.06 5.36 11.51
CA ASP A 92 0.06 4.33 10.47
C ASP A 92 0.50 2.99 11.02
N ILE A 93 1.57 3.00 11.81
CA ILE A 93 2.14 1.77 12.39
C ILE A 93 1.11 1.09 13.28
N SER A 94 0.47 1.84 14.18
CA SER A 94 -0.60 1.32 15.04
C SER A 94 -1.74 0.74 14.22
N ALA A 95 -2.22 1.50 13.23
CA ALA A 95 -3.33 1.10 12.40
C ALA A 95 -3.04 -0.14 11.54
N LEU A 96 -1.81 -0.28 11.03
CA LEU A 96 -1.35 -1.47 10.29
C LEU A 96 -1.24 -2.69 11.21
N HIS A 97 -0.79 -2.50 12.46
CA HIS A 97 -0.76 -3.58 13.45
C HIS A 97 -2.16 -4.08 13.83
N ASP A 98 -3.14 -3.18 13.96
CA ASP A 98 -4.54 -3.54 14.21
C ASP A 98 -5.16 -4.37 13.08
N LEU A 99 -4.62 -4.24 11.86
CA LEU A 99 -4.97 -5.07 10.70
C LEU A 99 -4.20 -6.41 10.64
N GLY A 100 -3.35 -6.70 11.63
CA GLY A 100 -2.53 -7.91 11.67
C GLY A 100 -1.28 -7.86 10.78
N LEU A 101 -0.89 -6.69 10.29
CA LEU A 101 0.29 -6.52 9.44
C LEU A 101 1.55 -6.31 10.29
N ARG A 102 2.69 -6.85 9.83
CA ARG A 102 3.99 -6.66 10.47
C ARG A 102 4.71 -5.49 9.84
N VAL A 103 4.82 -4.39 10.58
CA VAL A 103 5.60 -3.24 10.11
C VAL A 103 7.09 -3.48 10.36
N LEU A 104 7.90 -3.42 9.30
CA LEU A 104 9.35 -3.54 9.42
C LEU A 104 9.94 -2.27 10.05
N LYS A 105 10.89 -2.44 10.97
CA LYS A 105 11.58 -1.31 11.62
C LYS A 105 12.79 -0.82 10.82
N GLU A 106 13.39 -1.71 10.03
CA GLU A 106 14.61 -1.42 9.30
C GLU A 106 14.30 -0.97 7.86
N ASN A 107 14.84 0.19 7.48
CA ASN A 107 14.84 0.62 6.09
C ASN A 107 15.94 -0.11 5.32
N LYS A 108 15.61 -1.26 4.71
CA LYS A 108 16.53 -2.00 3.83
C LYS A 108 16.81 -1.31 2.49
N LYS A 109 16.22 -0.13 2.26
CA LYS A 109 16.40 0.69 1.04
C LYS A 109 16.16 -0.08 -0.27
N GLY A 110 15.28 -1.07 -0.24
CA GLY A 110 14.95 -1.94 -1.37
C GLY A 110 15.76 -3.24 -1.48
N ALA A 111 16.82 -3.44 -0.69
CA ALA A 111 17.65 -4.66 -0.75
C ALA A 111 17.07 -5.81 0.10
N HIS A 112 15.81 -6.19 -0.15
CA HIS A 112 15.20 -7.34 0.52
C HIS A 112 15.64 -8.63 -0.16
N VAL A 113 16.22 -9.57 0.60
CA VAL A 113 16.57 -10.92 0.13
C VAL A 113 15.38 -11.85 0.39
N ILE A 114 15.01 -12.62 -0.63
CA ILE A 114 13.88 -13.56 -0.61
C ILE A 114 14.41 -14.99 -0.57
N ASP A 115 14.07 -15.70 0.50
CA ASP A 115 14.49 -17.08 0.77
C ASP A 115 13.37 -18.10 0.50
N THR A 116 12.11 -17.66 0.48
CA THR A 116 10.91 -18.47 0.29
C THR A 116 10.02 -17.88 -0.80
N PRO A 117 9.15 -18.68 -1.45
CA PRO A 117 8.21 -18.16 -2.45
C PRO A 117 7.41 -16.97 -1.91
N THR A 118 7.61 -15.79 -2.48
CA THR A 118 7.11 -14.52 -1.93
C THR A 118 6.48 -13.67 -3.02
N LEU A 119 5.28 -13.18 -2.74
CA LEU A 119 4.67 -12.10 -3.51
C LEU A 119 5.21 -10.77 -3.00
N VAL A 120 5.90 -10.04 -3.86
CA VAL A 120 6.47 -8.73 -3.55
C VAL A 120 5.59 -7.67 -4.20
N TYR A 121 4.96 -6.84 -3.36
CA TYR A 121 4.06 -5.78 -3.78
C TYR A 121 4.74 -4.42 -3.64
N MET A 122 5.18 -3.84 -4.76
CA MET A 122 5.93 -2.58 -4.79
C MET A 122 5.40 -1.58 -5.84
N PRO A 123 4.08 -1.39 -6.01
CA PRO A 123 3.61 -0.39 -6.96
C PRO A 123 4.05 1.02 -6.55
N HIS A 124 4.18 1.89 -7.54
CA HIS A 124 4.61 3.29 -7.45
C HIS A 124 5.97 3.53 -6.78
N CYS A 125 6.79 2.48 -6.64
CA CYS A 125 8.16 2.59 -6.16
C CYS A 125 9.10 3.23 -7.20
N GLY A 126 10.13 3.94 -6.73
CA GLY A 126 11.16 4.49 -7.62
C GLY A 126 12.03 3.39 -8.24
N ILE A 127 12.54 3.61 -9.47
CA ILE A 127 13.31 2.61 -10.22
C ILE A 127 14.49 2.02 -9.43
N GLY A 128 15.21 2.86 -8.67
CA GLY A 128 16.35 2.43 -7.86
C GLY A 128 16.00 1.47 -6.71
N LEU A 129 14.73 1.37 -6.30
CA LEU A 129 14.31 0.34 -5.33
C LEU A 129 14.21 -1.03 -6.00
N TYR A 130 13.66 -1.10 -7.23
CA TYR A 130 13.61 -2.34 -7.99
C TYR A 130 15.00 -2.82 -8.35
N GLU A 131 15.91 -1.93 -8.77
CA GLU A 131 17.29 -2.30 -9.09
C GLU A 131 17.99 -2.98 -7.92
N ARG A 132 17.84 -2.43 -6.71
CA ARG A 132 18.45 -3.00 -5.50
C ARG A 132 17.79 -4.32 -5.11
N PHE A 133 16.47 -4.41 -5.21
CA PHE A 133 15.72 -5.62 -4.92
C PHE A 133 16.12 -6.76 -5.87
N LEU A 134 16.13 -6.49 -7.18
CA LEU A 134 16.53 -7.46 -8.19
C LEU A 134 17.98 -7.88 -8.00
N ARG A 135 18.90 -6.91 -7.76
CA ARG A 135 20.32 -7.21 -7.51
C ARG A 135 20.52 -8.11 -6.29
N ALA A 136 19.75 -7.90 -5.22
CA ALA A 136 19.84 -8.73 -4.01
C ALA A 136 19.40 -10.18 -4.23
N ASN A 137 18.60 -10.45 -5.27
CA ASN A 137 18.01 -11.77 -5.56
C ASN A 137 18.44 -12.36 -6.91
N TRP A 138 19.48 -11.80 -7.54
CA TRP A 138 19.86 -12.08 -8.93
C TRP A 138 20.54 -13.46 -9.10
N SER A 139 19.78 -14.52 -8.90
CA SER A 139 20.15 -15.92 -9.16
C SER A 139 18.96 -16.68 -9.71
N GLY A 140 19.20 -17.80 -10.40
CA GLY A 140 18.10 -18.62 -10.94
C GLY A 140 17.12 -19.07 -9.87
N GLU A 141 17.64 -19.49 -8.70
CA GLU A 141 16.80 -19.85 -7.56
C GLU A 141 16.12 -18.64 -6.90
N GLY A 142 16.82 -17.52 -6.72
CA GLY A 142 16.28 -16.33 -6.07
C GLY A 142 15.13 -15.73 -6.87
N MET A 143 15.33 -15.56 -8.18
CA MET A 143 14.29 -15.06 -9.08
C MET A 143 13.11 -16.02 -9.22
N GLY A 144 13.36 -17.34 -9.16
CA GLY A 144 12.31 -18.36 -9.22
C GLY A 144 11.34 -18.36 -8.03
N ARG A 145 11.68 -17.67 -6.93
CA ARG A 145 10.84 -17.54 -5.73
C ARG A 145 9.98 -16.26 -5.73
N ILE A 146 10.11 -15.39 -6.72
CA ILE A 146 9.53 -14.04 -6.66
C ILE A 146 8.35 -13.90 -7.63
N ILE A 147 7.21 -13.48 -7.11
CA ILE A 147 6.12 -12.88 -7.90
C ILE A 147 6.11 -11.39 -7.61
N LEU A 148 6.50 -10.57 -8.59
CA LEU A 148 6.64 -9.13 -8.41
C LEU A 148 5.42 -8.39 -8.99
N VAL A 149 4.65 -7.72 -8.13
CA VAL A 149 3.64 -6.73 -8.52
C VAL A 149 4.30 -5.35 -8.43
N ALA A 150 4.53 -4.74 -9.60
CA ALA A 150 5.29 -3.51 -9.72
C ALA A 150 4.61 -2.49 -10.63
N ASN A 151 5.27 -1.35 -10.79
CA ASN A 151 4.96 -0.40 -11.86
C ASN A 151 5.01 -1.06 -13.23
N ASP A 152 4.38 -0.39 -14.19
CA ASP A 152 4.68 -0.63 -15.60
C ASP A 152 6.18 -0.38 -15.85
N MET A 153 6.92 -1.48 -16.03
CA MET A 153 8.35 -1.43 -16.26
C MET A 153 8.72 -0.99 -17.68
N ALA A 154 7.81 -1.16 -18.64
CA ALA A 154 8.03 -0.73 -20.02
C ALA A 154 8.24 0.79 -20.10
N ALA A 155 7.58 1.54 -19.20
CA ALA A 155 7.76 2.99 -19.07
C ALA A 155 9.18 3.44 -18.70
N TYR A 156 10.06 2.51 -18.28
CA TYR A 156 11.47 2.81 -17.96
C TYR A 156 12.45 2.42 -19.08
N VAL A 157 12.03 1.61 -20.05
CA VAL A 157 12.90 1.13 -21.14
C VAL A 157 13.11 2.20 -22.22
N GLU A 158 12.16 3.13 -22.37
CA GLU A 158 12.15 4.18 -23.40
C GLU A 158 12.71 5.54 -22.93
N ARG A 159 13.58 5.57 -21.91
CA ARG A 159 14.19 6.81 -21.40
C ARG A 159 15.70 6.86 -21.52
#